data_AF-A0A0H1BE97-F1
#
_entry.id   AF-A0A0H1BE97-F1
#
_cell.length_a   1.000
_cell.length_b   1.000
_cell.length_c   1.000
_cell.angle_alpha   90.00
_cell.angle_beta   90.00
_cell.angle_gamma   90.00
#
_symmetry.space_group_name_H-M   'P 1'
#
loop_
_entity.id
_entity.type
_entity.pdbx_description
1 polymer ?
#
loop_
_entity_poly.entity_id
_entity_poly.type
_entity_poly.pdbx_seq_one_letter_code
_entity_poly.pdbx_strand_id
1 'polypeptide(L)'
;MLSLPRHRILRRARGSQRLARQNNDTAEYIYVALALDITLGLLSSRTAKAAMTRVTRVFDENLPSHLQLFLGISDAGIANSIDRFVDIMYFQTPLIIIDGNMRDPATPACHHRDIWSGTFNPLKQEILLNKQLVEDMVHAAESRQVLQRFQFQFVNLFFHEIGGHLLFTYLYHGLPGTPRQVTPPNWCGQDQEEEIGESGRTMETVVFGGTVEFFDIPEARIKEI
;
A
#
# COMPACT_ATOMS: atom_id res chain seq x y z
N MET A 1 23.97 -22.21 0.37
CA MET A 1 23.56 -20.79 0.41
C MET A 1 22.12 -20.74 0.88
N LEU A 2 21.84 -20.21 2.07
CA LEU A 2 20.44 -19.95 2.46
C LEU A 2 19.95 -18.78 1.61
N SER A 3 18.92 -19.01 0.80
CA SER A 3 18.28 -17.95 0.01
C SER A 3 17.81 -16.85 0.95
N LEU A 4 18.17 -15.59 0.68
CA LEU A 4 17.59 -14.48 1.39
C LEU A 4 16.07 -14.53 1.19
N PRO A 5 15.27 -14.29 2.25
CA PRO A 5 13.82 -14.24 2.11
C PRO A 5 13.42 -13.16 1.10
N ARG A 6 12.43 -13.45 0.26
CA ARG A 6 11.87 -12.53 -0.74
C ARG A 6 11.46 -11.19 -0.12
N HIS A 7 10.79 -11.24 1.03
CA HIS A 7 10.30 -10.07 1.75
C HIS A 7 11.27 -9.63 2.84
N ARG A 8 11.68 -8.37 2.77
CA ARG A 8 12.45 -7.71 3.82
C ARG A 8 11.50 -7.00 4.77
N ILE A 9 11.25 -7.62 5.92
CA ILE A 9 10.39 -7.11 6.97
C ILE A 9 11.25 -6.74 8.18
N LEU A 10 11.15 -5.49 8.61
CA LEU A 10 11.77 -4.97 9.82
C LEU A 10 10.68 -4.64 10.85
N ARG A 11 11.10 -4.45 12.08
CA ARG A 11 10.26 -3.97 13.18
C ARG A 11 10.92 -2.82 13.91
N ARG A 12 10.08 -1.91 14.40
CA ARG A 12 10.48 -0.80 15.26
C ARG A 12 9.65 -0.85 16.54
N ALA A 13 10.32 -0.83 17.68
CA ALA A 13 9.65 -0.76 18.98
C ALA A 13 9.12 0.66 19.24
N ARG A 14 8.04 0.76 20.01
CA ARG A 14 7.47 2.05 20.41
C ARG A 14 8.51 2.90 21.14
N GLY A 15 8.61 4.17 20.76
CA GLY A 15 9.57 5.12 21.31
C GLY A 15 11.01 4.90 20.84
N SER A 16 11.26 3.94 19.95
CA SER A 16 12.58 3.67 19.39
C SER A 16 12.70 4.17 17.97
N GLN A 17 13.91 4.62 17.59
CA GLN A 17 14.28 4.84 16.19
C GLN A 17 15.02 3.64 15.58
N ARG A 18 15.35 2.63 16.39
CA ARG A 18 16.14 1.48 15.95
C ARG A 18 15.25 0.49 15.21
N LEU A 19 15.63 0.20 13.97
CA LEU A 19 15.07 -0.90 13.20
C LEU A 19 15.79 -2.21 13.56
N ALA A 20 15.00 -3.25 13.81
CA ALA A 20 15.47 -4.62 13.98
C ALA A 20 14.84 -5.50 12.91
N ARG A 21 15.52 -6.57 12.52
CA ARG A 21 14.92 -7.55 11.60
C ARG A 21 13.76 -8.27 12.29
N GLN A 22 12.65 -8.47 11.56
CA GLN A 22 11.59 -9.37 12.00
C GLN A 22 12.04 -10.81 11.73
N ASN A 23 11.92 -11.69 12.73
CA ASN A 23 12.31 -13.08 12.54
C ASN A 23 11.31 -13.77 11.60
N ASN A 24 11.84 -14.59 10.68
CA ASN A 24 11.03 -15.17 9.60
C ASN A 24 10.07 -16.28 10.06
N ASP A 25 10.29 -16.83 11.25
CA ASP A 25 9.56 -17.95 11.85
C ASP A 25 8.42 -17.50 12.78
N THR A 26 8.15 -16.20 12.88
CA THR A 26 7.04 -15.69 13.70
C THR A 26 5.74 -15.55 12.91
N ALA A 27 4.62 -15.59 13.63
CA ALA A 27 3.29 -15.40 13.04
C ALA A 27 3.15 -14.04 12.34
N GLU A 28 3.71 -12.96 12.92
CA GLU A 28 3.73 -11.62 12.32
C GLU A 28 4.39 -11.66 10.94
N TYR A 29 5.56 -12.29 10.83
CA TYR A 29 6.26 -12.38 9.55
C TYR A 29 5.45 -13.17 8.53
N ILE A 30 4.97 -14.37 8.93
CA ILE A 30 4.25 -15.27 8.04
C ILE A 30 2.98 -14.60 7.51
N TYR A 31 2.19 -13.98 8.37
CA TYR A 31 0.93 -13.35 7.96
C TYR A 31 1.14 -12.10 7.12
N VAL A 32 2.14 -11.27 7.44
CA VAL A 32 2.49 -10.10 6.61
C VAL A 32 3.03 -10.54 5.24
N ALA A 33 3.93 -11.52 5.21
CA ALA A 33 4.48 -12.06 3.98
C ALA A 33 3.39 -12.69 3.10
N LEU A 34 2.46 -13.45 3.69
CA LEU A 34 1.34 -14.04 2.97
C LEU A 34 0.45 -12.98 2.32
N ALA A 35 0.08 -11.94 3.07
CA ALA A 35 -0.72 -10.84 2.53
C ALA A 35 0.02 -10.12 1.39
N LEU A 36 1.33 -9.88 1.51
CA LEU A 36 2.15 -9.31 0.43
C LEU A 36 2.13 -10.18 -0.82
N ASP A 37 2.37 -11.49 -0.70
CA ASP A 37 2.37 -12.40 -1.86
C ASP A 37 1.00 -12.42 -2.56
N ILE A 38 -0.10 -12.40 -1.80
CA ILE A 38 -1.46 -12.30 -2.36
C ILE A 38 -1.63 -10.96 -3.08
N THR A 39 -1.20 -9.84 -2.49
CA THR A 39 -1.25 -8.52 -3.12
C THR A 39 -0.45 -8.45 -4.42
N LEU A 40 0.75 -9.04 -4.47
CA LEU A 40 1.53 -9.10 -5.71
C LEU A 40 0.82 -9.91 -6.80
N GLY A 41 0.17 -11.00 -6.42
CA GLY A 41 -0.70 -11.77 -7.32
C GLY A 41 -1.86 -10.92 -7.86
N LEU A 42 -2.51 -10.13 -6.99
CA LEU A 42 -3.58 -9.20 -7.36
C LEU A 42 -3.10 -8.10 -8.29
N LEU A 43 -1.97 -7.44 -7.99
CA LEU A 43 -1.35 -6.42 -8.85
C LEU A 43 -1.00 -6.96 -10.25
N SER A 44 -0.69 -8.25 -10.34
CA SER A 44 -0.41 -8.93 -11.60
C SER A 44 -1.66 -9.26 -12.42
N SER A 45 -2.86 -9.13 -11.84
CA SER A 45 -4.12 -9.44 -12.52
C SER A 45 -4.46 -8.41 -13.60
N ARG A 46 -5.19 -8.87 -14.65
CA ARG A 46 -5.70 -7.99 -15.72
C ARG A 46 -6.57 -6.86 -15.17
N THR A 47 -7.41 -7.16 -14.19
CA THR A 47 -8.31 -6.18 -13.56
C THR A 47 -7.52 -5.08 -12.86
N ALA A 48 -6.54 -5.45 -12.02
CA ALA A 48 -5.72 -4.47 -11.32
C ALA A 48 -4.89 -3.62 -12.28
N LYS A 49 -4.27 -4.21 -13.31
CA LYS A 49 -3.48 -3.46 -14.30
C LYS A 49 -4.32 -2.49 -15.13
N ALA A 50 -5.53 -2.89 -15.52
CA ALA A 50 -6.47 -2.01 -16.20
C ALA A 50 -6.91 -0.85 -15.30
N ALA A 51 -7.19 -1.12 -14.03
CA ALA A 51 -7.52 -0.10 -13.04
C ALA A 51 -6.34 0.89 -12.84
N MET A 52 -5.13 0.38 -12.61
CA MET A 52 -3.92 1.20 -12.47
C MET A 52 -3.71 2.08 -13.69
N THR A 53 -3.85 1.53 -14.91
CA THR A 53 -3.75 2.30 -16.16
C THR A 53 -4.76 3.45 -16.21
N ARG A 54 -6.03 3.18 -15.88
CA ARG A 54 -7.10 4.18 -15.87
C ARG A 54 -6.87 5.27 -14.83
N VAL A 55 -6.49 4.91 -13.61
CA VAL A 55 -6.23 5.88 -12.54
C VAL A 55 -4.97 6.69 -12.88
N THR A 56 -3.95 6.09 -13.49
CA THR A 56 -2.77 6.81 -13.96
C THR A 56 -3.10 7.83 -15.04
N ARG A 57 -4.01 7.51 -15.98
CA ARG A 57 -4.52 8.48 -16.96
C ARG A 57 -5.14 9.70 -16.28
N VAL A 58 -6.07 9.46 -15.36
CA VAL A 58 -6.74 10.54 -14.61
C VAL A 58 -5.74 11.35 -13.79
N PHE A 59 -4.75 10.70 -13.16
CA PHE A 59 -3.69 11.37 -12.44
C PHE A 59 -2.91 12.32 -13.37
N ASP A 60 -2.41 11.81 -14.51
CA ASP A 60 -1.59 12.57 -15.45
C ASP A 60 -2.36 13.77 -16.03
N GLU A 61 -3.60 13.55 -16.50
CA GLU A 61 -4.43 14.59 -17.12
C GLU A 61 -4.75 15.77 -16.20
N ASN A 62 -4.70 15.55 -14.88
CA ASN A 62 -4.96 16.58 -13.87
C ASN A 62 -3.68 17.26 -13.35
N LEU A 63 -2.52 16.95 -13.92
CA LEU A 63 -1.28 17.68 -13.65
C LEU A 63 -1.14 18.90 -14.58
N PRO A 64 -0.39 19.94 -14.14
CA PRO A 64 0.15 20.93 -15.05
C PRO A 64 0.89 20.26 -16.23
N SER A 65 0.73 20.78 -17.44
CA SER A 65 1.25 20.15 -18.67
C SER A 65 2.76 19.84 -18.64
N HIS A 66 3.55 20.64 -17.92
CA HIS A 66 5.00 20.42 -17.78
C HIS A 66 5.36 19.26 -16.82
N LEU A 67 4.39 18.71 -16.09
CA LEU A 67 4.55 17.55 -15.21
C LEU A 67 3.89 16.29 -15.78
N GLN A 68 3.17 16.40 -16.89
CA GLN A 68 2.51 15.27 -17.54
C GLN A 68 3.55 14.39 -18.23
N LEU A 69 3.62 13.13 -17.83
CA LEU A 69 4.51 12.12 -18.42
C LEU A 69 3.84 11.39 -19.59
N PHE A 70 2.50 11.37 -19.62
CA PHE A 70 1.73 10.58 -20.57
C PHE A 70 0.90 11.43 -21.54
N LEU A 71 1.23 12.72 -21.66
CA LEU A 71 0.66 13.60 -22.68
C LEU A 71 0.92 13.04 -24.08
N GLY A 72 -0.15 12.75 -24.81
CA GLY A 72 -0.08 12.13 -26.15
C GLY A 72 0.29 10.65 -26.17
N ILE A 73 0.46 10.01 -25.00
CA ILE A 73 0.75 8.57 -24.88
C ILE A 73 -0.56 7.79 -24.78
N SER A 74 -0.72 6.73 -25.57
CA SER A 74 -1.91 5.86 -25.55
C SER A 74 -2.02 5.03 -24.27
N ASP A 75 -3.19 4.47 -23.98
CA ASP A 75 -3.40 3.61 -22.80
C ASP A 75 -2.49 2.38 -22.83
N ALA A 76 -2.17 1.86 -24.02
CA ALA A 76 -1.19 0.77 -24.16
C ALA A 76 0.23 1.20 -23.73
N GLY A 77 0.60 2.47 -23.97
CA GLY A 77 1.87 3.03 -23.49
C GLY A 77 1.91 3.15 -21.97
N ILE A 78 0.81 3.59 -21.34
CA ILE A 78 0.70 3.59 -19.87
C ILE A 78 0.75 2.17 -19.33
N ALA A 79 -0.01 1.24 -19.91
CA ALA A 79 -0.05 -0.16 -19.48
C ALA A 79 1.35 -0.80 -19.46
N ASN A 80 2.20 -0.50 -20.45
CA ASN A 80 3.59 -0.96 -20.45
C ASN A 80 4.40 -0.44 -19.25
N SER A 81 4.15 0.79 -18.79
CA SER A 81 4.78 1.33 -17.57
C SER A 81 4.24 0.66 -16.31
N ILE A 82 2.95 0.33 -16.27
CA ILE A 82 2.34 -0.46 -15.19
C ILE A 82 2.93 -1.87 -15.13
N ASP A 83 3.13 -2.53 -16.29
CA ASP A 83 3.75 -3.85 -16.36
C ASP A 83 5.18 -3.83 -15.79
N ARG A 84 5.98 -2.82 -16.15
CA ARG A 84 7.34 -2.64 -15.58
C ARG A 84 7.30 -2.46 -14.07
N PHE A 85 6.38 -1.66 -13.55
CA PHE A 85 6.21 -1.47 -12.12
C PHE A 85 5.89 -2.80 -11.41
N VAL A 86 4.92 -3.55 -11.93
CA VAL A 86 4.51 -4.84 -11.37
C VAL A 86 5.65 -5.85 -11.41
N ASP A 87 6.42 -5.89 -12.51
CA ASP A 87 7.60 -6.76 -12.62
C ASP A 87 8.64 -6.43 -11.54
N ILE A 88 8.94 -5.14 -11.32
CA ILE A 88 9.86 -4.71 -10.25
C ILE A 88 9.34 -5.17 -8.88
N MET A 89 8.04 -4.96 -8.59
CA MET A 89 7.44 -5.40 -7.32
C MET A 89 7.46 -6.92 -7.14
N TYR A 90 7.32 -7.68 -8.23
CA TYR A 90 7.40 -9.14 -8.20
C TYR A 90 8.82 -9.62 -7.87
N PHE A 91 9.85 -8.97 -8.42
CA PHE A 91 11.25 -9.31 -8.12
C PHE A 91 11.70 -8.84 -6.73
N GLN A 92 11.28 -7.65 -6.31
CA GLN A 92 11.66 -7.06 -5.04
C GLN A 92 10.53 -6.20 -4.47
N THR A 93 9.92 -6.67 -3.38
CA THR A 93 8.94 -5.87 -2.64
C THR A 93 9.59 -4.67 -1.96
N PRO A 94 8.82 -3.60 -1.68
CA PRO A 94 9.28 -2.51 -0.84
C PRO A 94 9.71 -2.97 0.56
N LEU A 95 10.43 -2.09 1.27
CA LEU A 95 10.82 -2.34 2.65
C LEU A 95 9.58 -2.23 3.55
N ILE A 96 9.25 -3.31 4.26
CA ILE A 96 8.11 -3.32 5.18
C ILE A 96 8.60 -3.11 6.60
N ILE A 97 7.97 -2.19 7.33
CA ILE A 97 8.32 -1.90 8.72
C ILE A 97 7.07 -2.06 9.59
N ILE A 98 7.07 -3.07 10.47
CA ILE A 98 6.09 -3.19 11.54
C ILE A 98 6.44 -2.17 12.62
N ASP A 99 5.71 -1.06 12.67
CA ASP A 99 6.09 0.13 13.39
C ASP A 99 5.26 0.38 14.66
N GLY A 100 5.93 0.32 15.82
CA GLY A 100 5.34 0.66 17.11
C GLY A 100 5.20 2.16 17.37
N ASN A 101 5.68 3.03 16.48
CA ASN A 101 5.50 4.48 16.58
C ASN A 101 4.23 4.97 15.88
N MET A 102 3.65 4.17 14.97
CA MET A 102 2.31 4.41 14.43
C MET A 102 1.28 4.19 15.54
N ARG A 103 0.66 5.27 15.99
CA ARG A 103 -0.22 5.28 17.16
C ARG A 103 -1.68 5.49 16.82
N ASP A 104 -1.95 6.07 15.67
CA ASP A 104 -3.31 6.36 15.23
C ASP A 104 -3.93 5.09 14.63
N PRO A 105 -5.00 4.54 15.22
CA PRO A 105 -5.72 3.41 14.65
C PRO A 105 -6.36 3.72 13.29
N ALA A 106 -6.65 4.98 12.99
CA ALA A 106 -7.18 5.40 11.69
C ALA A 106 -6.11 5.36 10.58
N THR A 107 -4.83 5.23 10.96
CA THR A 107 -3.69 5.07 10.03
C THR A 107 -3.12 3.65 10.16
N PRO A 108 -3.72 2.64 9.50
CA PRO A 108 -3.30 1.24 9.61
C PRO A 108 -1.98 0.93 8.89
N ALA A 109 -1.70 1.66 7.81
CA ALA A 109 -0.46 1.61 7.05
C ALA A 109 -0.17 3.01 6.49
N CYS A 110 1.07 3.24 6.06
CA CYS A 110 1.39 4.39 5.22
C CYS A 110 2.66 4.15 4.39
N HIS A 111 2.66 4.71 3.19
CA HIS A 111 3.84 4.92 2.36
C HIS A 111 4.16 6.42 2.30
N HIS A 112 5.35 6.79 2.76
CA HIS A 112 5.85 8.15 2.56
C HIS A 112 6.40 8.29 1.14
N ARG A 113 5.86 9.26 0.40
CA ARG A 113 6.32 9.56 -0.95
C ARG A 113 7.72 10.14 -0.90
N ASP A 114 8.71 9.34 -1.30
CA ASP A 114 10.11 9.74 -1.33
C ASP A 114 10.57 10.02 -2.76
N ILE A 115 11.24 11.16 -2.93
CA ILE A 115 11.86 11.51 -4.22
C ILE A 115 12.96 10.51 -4.55
N TRP A 116 12.99 10.06 -5.79
CA TRP A 116 14.01 9.14 -6.26
C TRP A 116 14.51 9.49 -7.66
N SER A 117 15.71 9.01 -8.00
CA SER A 117 16.32 9.22 -9.31
C SER A 117 17.15 8.02 -9.74
N GLY A 118 17.44 7.91 -11.04
CA GLY A 118 18.24 6.83 -11.60
C GLY A 118 17.44 5.53 -11.75
N THR A 119 17.91 4.45 -11.12
CA THR A 119 17.18 3.16 -11.09
C THR A 119 16.34 3.08 -9.82
N PHE A 120 15.04 2.86 -9.97
CA PHE A 120 14.12 2.71 -8.84
C PHE A 120 14.55 1.54 -7.95
N ASN A 121 14.69 1.79 -6.65
CA ASN A 121 15.02 0.78 -5.67
C ASN A 121 13.87 0.62 -4.67
N PRO A 122 13.07 -0.45 -4.77
CA PRO A 122 11.95 -0.68 -3.85
C PRO A 122 12.37 -0.73 -2.38
N LEU A 123 13.59 -1.19 -2.06
CA LEU A 123 14.06 -1.28 -0.66
C LEU A 123 14.35 0.09 -0.03
N LYS A 124 14.38 1.17 -0.82
CA LYS A 124 14.43 2.55 -0.32
C LYS A 124 13.05 3.17 -0.15
N GLN A 125 12.00 2.43 -0.48
CA GLN A 125 10.62 2.88 -0.38
C GLN A 125 9.97 2.09 0.76
N GLU A 126 9.65 2.80 1.84
CA GLU A 126 9.13 2.18 3.05
C GLU A 126 7.60 2.11 3.00
N ILE A 127 7.06 0.99 3.46
CA ILE A 127 5.67 0.86 3.87
C ILE A 127 5.67 0.56 5.35
N LEU A 128 5.13 1.49 6.13
CA LEU A 128 4.96 1.35 7.56
C LEU A 128 3.62 0.67 7.83
N LEU A 129 3.62 -0.31 8.74
CA LEU A 129 2.42 -1.00 9.20
C LEU A 129 2.25 -0.73 10.69
N ASN A 130 1.02 -0.44 11.10
CA ASN A 130 0.72 -0.26 12.50
C ASN A 130 0.97 -1.58 13.26
N LYS A 131 1.91 -1.56 14.21
CA LYS A 131 2.29 -2.76 14.99
C LYS A 131 1.12 -3.38 15.72
N GLN A 132 0.23 -2.56 16.30
CA GLN A 132 -0.93 -3.07 17.03
C GLN A 132 -1.84 -3.87 16.10
N LEU A 133 -2.07 -3.39 14.87
CA LEU A 133 -2.91 -4.09 13.90
C LEU A 133 -2.32 -5.45 13.47
N VAL A 134 -0.99 -5.54 13.37
CA VAL A 134 -0.30 -6.81 13.09
C VAL A 134 -0.45 -7.77 14.28
N GLU A 135 -0.32 -7.28 15.51
CA GLU A 135 -0.51 -8.07 16.73
C GLU A 135 -1.97 -8.56 16.84
N ASP A 136 -2.95 -7.71 16.53
CA ASP A 136 -4.37 -8.07 16.54
C ASP A 136 -4.68 -9.16 15.49
N MET A 137 -4.05 -9.11 14.31
CA MET A 137 -4.13 -10.19 13.32
C MET A 137 -3.53 -11.50 13.83
N VAL A 138 -2.41 -11.45 14.56
CA VAL A 138 -1.82 -12.65 15.17
C VAL A 138 -2.74 -13.24 16.23
N HIS A 139 -3.32 -12.41 17.09
CA HIS A 139 -4.30 -12.85 18.08
C HIS A 139 -5.57 -13.42 17.45
N ALA A 140 -5.97 -12.90 16.29
CA ALA A 140 -7.12 -13.41 15.53
C ALA A 140 -6.94 -14.86 15.02
N ALA A 141 -5.74 -15.45 15.09
CA ALA A 141 -5.49 -16.82 14.65
C ALA A 141 -6.35 -17.86 15.38
N GLU A 142 -6.85 -17.54 16.58
CA GLU A 142 -7.78 -18.37 17.35
C GLU A 142 -9.18 -18.46 16.72
N SER A 143 -9.51 -17.53 15.81
CA SER A 143 -10.77 -17.51 15.08
C SER A 143 -10.54 -17.39 13.58
N ARG A 144 -10.80 -18.48 12.85
CA ARG A 144 -10.66 -18.53 11.39
C ARG A 144 -11.38 -17.38 10.69
N GLN A 145 -12.60 -17.05 11.12
CA GLN A 145 -13.38 -15.97 10.51
C GLN A 145 -12.72 -14.60 10.72
N VAL A 146 -12.22 -14.32 11.91
CA VAL A 146 -11.57 -13.04 12.22
C VAL A 146 -10.21 -12.94 11.52
N LEU A 147 -9.42 -14.03 11.52
CA LEU A 147 -8.15 -14.09 10.79
C LEU A 147 -8.36 -13.83 9.29
N GLN A 148 -9.39 -14.42 8.67
CA GLN A 148 -9.71 -14.18 7.26
C GLN A 148 -10.04 -12.72 6.96
N ARG A 149 -10.73 -12.03 7.88
CA ARG A 149 -11.00 -10.59 7.76
C ARG A 149 -9.71 -9.78 7.81
N PHE A 150 -8.83 -10.07 8.77
CA PHE A 150 -7.53 -9.42 8.84
C PHE A 150 -6.66 -9.70 7.61
N GLN A 151 -6.61 -10.94 7.13
CA GLN A 151 -5.85 -11.27 5.92
C GLN A 151 -6.34 -10.47 4.71
N PHE A 152 -7.66 -10.35 4.53
CA PHE A 152 -8.22 -9.49 3.47
C PHE A 152 -7.87 -8.00 3.70
N GLN A 153 -7.97 -7.52 4.93
CA GLN A 153 -7.61 -6.14 5.28
C GLN A 153 -6.15 -5.83 4.93
N PHE A 154 -5.20 -6.69 5.32
CA PHE A 154 -3.78 -6.50 5.00
C PHE A 154 -3.50 -6.58 3.50
N VAL A 155 -4.17 -7.47 2.77
CA VAL A 155 -4.09 -7.52 1.30
C VAL A 155 -4.55 -6.20 0.68
N ASN A 156 -5.67 -5.66 1.16
CA ASN A 156 -6.17 -4.37 0.73
C ASN A 156 -5.21 -3.23 1.07
N LEU A 157 -4.67 -3.19 2.30
CA LEU A 157 -3.70 -2.18 2.72
C LEU A 157 -2.46 -2.21 1.83
N PHE A 158 -1.88 -3.38 1.56
CA PHE A 158 -0.74 -3.43 0.64
C PHE A 158 -1.13 -3.02 -0.77
N PHE A 159 -2.34 -3.35 -1.23
CA PHE A 159 -2.79 -2.94 -2.55
C PHE A 159 -2.95 -1.42 -2.64
N HIS A 160 -3.47 -0.80 -1.58
CA HIS A 160 -3.57 0.65 -1.40
C HIS A 160 -2.18 1.31 -1.45
N GLU A 161 -1.27 0.88 -0.59
CA GLU A 161 0.05 1.49 -0.46
C GLU A 161 0.93 1.24 -1.69
N ILE A 162 0.91 0.01 -2.23
CA ILE A 162 1.76 -0.37 -3.38
C ILE A 162 1.13 0.06 -4.70
N GLY A 163 -0.12 -0.35 -4.95
CA GLY A 163 -0.81 -0.09 -6.22
C GLY A 163 -1.32 1.35 -6.35
N GLY A 164 -1.67 1.98 -5.23
CA GLY A 164 -2.04 3.39 -5.19
C GLY A 164 -0.81 4.27 -5.08
N HIS A 165 -0.21 4.37 -3.90
CA HIS A 165 0.80 5.41 -3.65
C HIS A 165 2.16 5.12 -4.27
N LEU A 166 2.73 3.94 -4.03
CA LEU A 166 4.07 3.58 -4.51
C LEU A 166 4.14 3.55 -6.04
N LEU A 167 3.06 3.17 -6.72
CA LEU A 167 2.94 3.28 -8.18
C LEU A 167 3.19 4.73 -8.64
N PHE A 168 2.52 5.71 -8.02
CA PHE A 168 2.71 7.12 -8.39
C PHE A 168 4.05 7.68 -7.92
N THR A 169 4.60 7.19 -6.81
CA THR A 169 5.97 7.48 -6.42
C THR A 169 6.94 6.99 -7.49
N TYR A 170 6.76 5.77 -8.00
CA TYR A 170 7.52 5.22 -9.12
C TYR A 170 7.35 6.06 -10.38
N LEU A 171 6.14 6.18 -10.93
CA LEU A 171 5.94 6.82 -12.23
C LEU A 171 6.47 8.25 -12.27
N TYR A 172 6.27 9.02 -11.20
CA TYR A 172 6.58 10.44 -11.14
C TYR A 172 7.80 10.78 -10.27
N HIS A 173 8.72 9.85 -10.01
CA HIS A 173 9.94 10.14 -9.25
C HIS A 173 9.70 10.76 -7.85
N GLY A 174 8.56 10.46 -7.23
CA GLY A 174 8.15 10.98 -5.93
C GLY A 174 7.50 12.38 -5.95
N LEU A 175 7.25 13.02 -7.10
CA LEU A 175 6.53 14.30 -7.19
C LEU A 175 5.77 14.42 -8.52
N PRO A 176 4.57 15.01 -8.58
CA PRO A 176 3.91 15.78 -7.52
C PRO A 176 3.09 14.92 -6.56
N GLY A 177 2.44 15.56 -5.58
CA GLY A 177 1.41 14.94 -4.76
C GLY A 177 0.21 14.48 -5.59
N THR A 178 -0.66 13.66 -5.00
CA THR A 178 -1.85 13.16 -5.69
C THR A 178 -2.81 14.31 -6.01
N PRO A 179 -3.22 14.51 -7.28
CA PRO A 179 -4.19 15.54 -7.63
C PRO A 179 -5.55 15.27 -6.98
N ARG A 180 -6.25 16.34 -6.56
CA ARG A 180 -7.57 16.25 -5.93
C ARG A 180 -8.60 15.45 -6.73
N GLN A 181 -8.49 15.43 -8.05
CA GLN A 181 -9.40 14.69 -8.94
C GLN A 181 -9.22 13.17 -8.85
N VAL A 182 -8.10 12.71 -8.30
CA VAL A 182 -7.87 11.31 -7.92
C VAL A 182 -8.35 11.12 -6.48
N THR A 183 -9.65 11.22 -6.29
CA THR A 183 -10.32 11.07 -4.99
C THR A 183 -11.56 10.20 -5.16
N PRO A 184 -11.85 9.26 -4.24
CA PRO A 184 -13.08 8.48 -4.29
C PRO A 184 -14.33 9.36 -4.24
N PRO A 185 -15.44 8.97 -4.89
CA PRO A 185 -16.71 9.71 -4.82
C PRO A 185 -17.25 9.93 -3.39
N ASN A 186 -16.93 9.01 -2.47
CA ASN A 186 -17.41 9.03 -1.09
C ASN A 186 -16.39 9.64 -0.10
N TRP A 187 -15.24 10.10 -0.59
CA TRP A 187 -14.21 10.69 0.26
C TRP A 187 -14.53 12.16 0.52
N CYS A 188 -15.30 12.41 1.57
CA CYS A 188 -15.35 13.71 2.21
C CYS A 188 -14.04 13.85 3.00
N GLY A 189 -13.04 14.52 2.42
CA GLY A 189 -11.75 14.73 3.07
C GLY A 189 -11.91 15.13 4.53
N GLN A 190 -11.25 14.40 5.42
CA GLN A 190 -11.00 14.91 6.76
C GLN A 190 -10.21 16.21 6.55
N ASP A 191 -10.85 17.31 6.91
CA ASP A 191 -10.41 18.70 6.71
C ASP A 191 -10.41 19.19 5.25
N GLN A 192 -11.38 20.06 4.96
CA GLN A 192 -11.58 20.76 3.69
C GLN A 192 -10.45 21.73 3.30
N GLU A 193 -9.32 21.71 4.01
CA GLU A 193 -8.18 22.62 3.80
C GLU A 193 -7.08 22.02 2.91
N GLU A 194 -7.02 20.69 2.74
CA GLU A 194 -6.02 20.07 1.86
C GLU A 194 -6.59 19.74 0.48
N GLU A 195 -6.13 20.45 -0.56
CA GLU A 195 -6.42 20.17 -1.98
C GLU A 195 -5.71 18.90 -2.51
N ILE A 196 -5.58 17.86 -1.69
CA ILE A 196 -4.77 16.66 -1.98
C ILE A 196 -5.70 15.48 -2.23
N GLY A 197 -5.46 14.73 -3.30
CA GLY A 197 -6.20 13.51 -3.61
C GLY A 197 -5.68 12.27 -2.86
N GLU A 198 -6.42 11.17 -2.97
CA GLU A 198 -6.14 9.91 -2.30
C GLU A 198 -6.11 8.76 -3.34
N SER A 199 -4.91 8.45 -3.84
CA SER A 199 -4.71 7.47 -4.92
C SER A 199 -4.87 6.02 -4.46
N GLY A 200 -4.58 5.72 -3.20
CA GLY A 200 -4.76 4.40 -2.61
C GLY A 200 -6.23 4.02 -2.54
N ARG A 201 -7.04 4.85 -1.88
CA ARG A 201 -8.49 4.76 -1.81
C ARG A 201 -9.14 4.76 -3.18
N THR A 202 -8.70 5.62 -4.09
CA THR A 202 -9.23 5.59 -5.46
C THR A 202 -8.99 4.22 -6.10
N MET A 203 -7.81 3.62 -5.90
CA MET A 203 -7.51 2.29 -6.41
C MET A 203 -8.36 1.21 -5.74
N GLU A 204 -8.56 1.28 -4.42
CA GLU A 204 -9.47 0.39 -3.68
C GLU A 204 -10.90 0.46 -4.22
N THR A 205 -11.41 1.67 -4.47
CA THR A 205 -12.75 1.87 -5.01
C THR A 205 -12.88 1.24 -6.39
N VAL A 206 -11.91 1.44 -7.27
CA VAL A 206 -11.97 0.93 -8.65
C VAL A 206 -11.85 -0.60 -8.69
N VAL A 207 -11.01 -1.20 -7.84
CA VAL A 207 -10.71 -2.64 -7.91
C VAL A 207 -11.60 -3.48 -7.02
N PHE A 208 -11.92 -2.99 -5.82
CA PHE A 208 -12.72 -3.72 -4.84
C PHE A 208 -14.14 -3.16 -4.70
N GLY A 209 -14.48 -2.06 -5.37
CA GLY A 209 -15.83 -1.48 -5.30
C GLY A 209 -16.09 -0.73 -3.98
N GLY A 210 -15.04 -0.27 -3.31
CA GLY A 210 -15.16 0.50 -2.06
C GLY A 210 -15.44 -0.34 -0.81
N THR A 211 -15.23 -1.67 -0.86
CA THR A 211 -15.50 -2.64 0.23
C THR A 211 -14.83 -2.35 1.58
N VAL A 212 -14.00 -1.32 1.70
CA VAL A 212 -13.17 -1.06 2.89
C VAL A 212 -13.63 0.17 3.68
N GLU A 213 -14.72 0.83 3.30
CA GLU A 213 -15.37 1.84 4.15
C GLU A 213 -15.87 1.27 5.50
N PHE A 214 -15.85 -0.08 5.69
CA PHE A 214 -16.50 -0.75 6.83
C PHE A 214 -15.78 -1.96 7.43
N PHE A 215 -14.45 -2.08 7.29
CA PHE A 215 -13.77 -2.97 8.24
C PHE A 215 -13.56 -2.19 9.53
N ASP A 216 -14.57 -2.30 10.41
CA ASP A 216 -14.43 -2.06 11.84
C ASP A 216 -13.00 -2.47 12.22
N ILE A 217 -12.22 -1.53 12.76
CA ILE A 217 -11.18 -1.91 13.72
C ILE A 217 -11.93 -2.88 14.62
N PRO A 218 -11.63 -4.19 14.64
CA PRO A 218 -12.40 -5.07 15.48
C PRO A 218 -12.32 -4.42 16.85
N GLU A 219 -13.46 -4.16 17.48
CA GLU A 219 -13.53 -3.81 18.89
C GLU A 219 -13.04 -5.02 19.72
N ALA A 220 -11.90 -5.62 19.37
CA ALA A 220 -11.10 -6.53 20.15
C ALA A 220 -10.51 -5.82 21.39
N ARG A 221 -10.94 -4.58 21.67
CA ARG A 221 -10.85 -3.92 22.97
C ARG A 221 -12.15 -3.27 23.43
N ILE A 222 -13.32 -3.91 23.34
CA ILE A 222 -14.42 -3.58 24.26
C ILE A 222 -15.15 -4.85 24.70
N LYS A 223 -14.48 -5.62 25.57
CA LYS A 223 -15.04 -6.29 26.74
C LYS A 223 -13.89 -6.97 27.48
N GLU A 224 -13.07 -6.13 28.13
CA GLU A 224 -12.44 -6.58 29.36
C GLU A 224 -13.53 -6.75 30.43
N ILE A 225 -13.30 -7.74 31.28
CA ILE A 225 -14.15 -8.33 32.32
C ILE A 225 -14.84 -7.29 33.21
#